data_AF-A0A415D4V3-F1
#
_entry.id   AF-A0A415D4V3-F1
#
_cell.length_a   1.000
_cell.length_b   1.000
_cell.length_c   1.000
_cell.angle_alpha   90.00
_cell.angle_beta   90.00
_cell.angle_gamma   90.00
#
_symmetry.space_group_name_H-M   'P 1'
#
loop_
_entity.id
_entity.type
_entity.pdbx_description
1 polymer ?
#
loop_
_entity_poly.entity_id
_entity_poly.type
_entity_poly.pdbx_seq_one_letter_code
_entity_poly.pdbx_strand_id
1 'polypeptide(L)' 'MLYIKARYMKDGVQHGREYTFGSDVIVKPGEVVSIGTAKAVVTAVDVPETEILPFREKLKKIDGKVEEE' A
#
# COMPACT_ATOMS: atom_id res chain seq x y z
N MET A 1 -9.39 3.82 -10.01
CA MET A 1 -8.59 3.91 -8.77
C MET A 1 -8.09 2.52 -8.46
N LEU A 2 -6.79 2.29 -8.32
CA LEU A 2 -6.25 0.97 -8.03
C LEU A 2 -6.19 0.76 -6.51
N TYR A 3 -6.33 -0.49 -6.08
CA TYR A 3 -6.24 -0.86 -4.68
C TYR A 3 -5.18 -1.93 -4.49
N ILE A 4 -4.31 -1.69 -3.51
CA ILE A 4 -3.13 -2.50 -3.27
C ILE A 4 -3.08 -2.86 -1.81
N LYS A 5 -2.63 -4.06 -1.47
CA LYS A 5 -2.29 -4.40 -0.08
C LYS A 5 -0.82 -4.09 0.13
N ALA A 6 -0.53 -3.32 1.16
CA ALA A 6 0.82 -3.04 1.56
C ALA A 6 0.99 -3.22 3.07
N ARG A 7 2.19 -3.59 3.48
CA ARG A 7 2.57 -3.78 4.87
C ARG A 7 3.63 -2.75 5.24
N TYR A 8 3.36 -1.97 6.28
CA TYR A 8 4.31 -0.97 6.75
C TYR A 8 5.64 -1.63 7.13
N MET A 9 6.71 -0.88 6.93
CA MET A 9 8.06 -1.27 7.30
C MET A 9 8.64 -0.18 8.19
N LYS A 10 9.24 -0.60 9.31
CA LYS A 10 9.90 0.29 10.25
C LYS A 10 11.29 -0.29 10.50
N ASP A 11 12.31 0.53 10.26
CA ASP A 11 13.71 0.13 10.48
C ASP A 11 14.15 -1.08 9.62
N GLY A 12 13.67 -1.17 8.38
CA GLY A 12 13.97 -2.31 7.49
C GLY A 12 13.25 -3.61 7.83
N VAL A 13 12.44 -3.63 8.91
CA VAL A 13 11.63 -4.80 9.30
C VAL A 13 10.17 -4.55 8.97
N GLN A 14 9.52 -5.54 8.33
CA GLN A 14 8.08 -5.51 8.10
C GLN A 14 7.34 -5.44 9.44
N HIS A 15 6.67 -4.33 9.69
CA HIS A 15 6.07 -4.03 10.99
C HIS A 15 4.58 -3.70 10.83
N GLY A 16 3.76 -4.35 11.67
CA GLY A 16 2.31 -4.16 11.68
C GLY A 16 1.57 -5.09 10.73
N ARG A 17 0.31 -4.73 10.46
CA ARG A 17 -0.62 -5.49 9.62
C ARG A 17 -0.56 -5.03 8.17
N GLU A 18 -0.97 -5.92 7.29
CA GLU A 18 -1.27 -5.59 5.91
C GLU A 18 -2.54 -4.74 5.85
N TYR A 19 -2.47 -3.62 5.15
CA TYR A 19 -3.60 -2.72 4.93
C TYR A 19 -3.79 -2.50 3.45
N THR A 20 -5.03 -2.25 3.05
CA THR A 20 -5.31 -1.84 1.68
C THR A 20 -5.11 -0.34 1.55
N PHE A 21 -4.51 0.09 0.44
CA PHE A 21 -4.27 1.47 0.10
C PHE A 21 -4.75 1.75 -1.31
N GLY A 22 -5.22 2.98 -1.53
CA GLY A 22 -5.46 3.50 -2.87
C GLY A 22 -4.15 3.86 -3.54
N SER A 23 -3.97 3.42 -4.78
CA SER A 23 -2.86 3.80 -5.63
C SER A 23 -3.38 4.44 -6.91
N ASP A 24 -2.76 5.56 -7.30
CA ASP A 24 -2.98 6.18 -8.62
C ASP A 24 -2.02 5.59 -9.67
N VAL A 25 -0.94 4.96 -9.21
CA VAL A 25 0.09 4.34 -10.04
C VAL A 25 0.00 2.82 -10.01
N ILE A 26 0.44 2.17 -11.09
CA ILE A 26 0.50 0.71 -11.17
C ILE A 26 1.75 0.24 -10.40
N VAL A 27 1.55 -0.42 -9.27
CA VAL A 27 2.60 -1.07 -8.46
C VAL A 27 2.58 -2.59 -8.67
N LYS A 28 3.62 -3.27 -8.20
CA LYS A 28 3.72 -4.72 -8.18
C LYS A 28 3.95 -5.21 -6.74
N PRO A 29 3.51 -6.43 -6.40
CA PRO A 29 3.89 -7.04 -5.13
C PRO A 29 5.41 -7.17 -5.05
N GLY A 30 5.98 -6.76 -3.92
CA GLY A 30 7.42 -6.64 -3.68
C GLY A 30 7.96 -5.21 -3.75
N GLU A 31 7.23 -4.27 -4.35
CA GLU A 31 7.67 -2.86 -4.42
C GLU A 31 7.52 -2.14 -3.09
N VAL A 32 8.37 -1.16 -2.83
CA VAL A 32 8.24 -0.28 -1.66
C VAL A 32 7.50 0.99 -2.07
N VAL A 33 6.44 1.31 -1.34
CA VAL A 33 5.63 2.51 -1.50
C VAL A 33 5.76 3.40 -0.28
N SER A 34 5.66 4.71 -0.50
CA SER A 34 5.69 5.70 0.57
C SER A 34 4.27 6.11 0.93
N ILE A 35 3.97 6.14 2.23
CA ILE A 35 2.67 6.46 2.78
C ILE A 35 2.88 7.56 3.82
N GLY A 36 2.82 8.81 3.35
CA GLY A 36 3.25 9.97 4.12
C GLY A 36 4.73 9.85 4.51
N THR A 37 5.02 9.76 5.81
CA THR A 37 6.40 9.65 6.33
C THR A 37 6.86 8.21 6.55
N ALA A 38 6.01 7.21 6.30
CA ALA A 38 6.32 5.81 6.48
C ALA A 38 6.50 5.08 5.15
N LYS A 39 7.35 4.04 5.13
CA LYS A 39 7.49 3.12 3.99
C LYS A 39 6.64 1.88 4.21
N ALA A 40 6.15 1.28 3.14
CA ALA A 40 5.42 0.01 3.16
C ALA A 40 5.79 -0.84 1.95
N VAL A 41 5.86 -2.16 2.11
CA VAL A 41 6.03 -3.08 0.97
C VAL A 41 4.68 -3.50 0.46
N VAL A 42 4.48 -3.45 -0.85
CA VAL A 42 3.30 -3.98 -1.52
C VAL A 42 3.34 -5.50 -1.42
N THR A 43 2.29 -6.09 -0.90
CA THR A 43 2.16 -7.54 -0.75
C THR A 43 1.17 -8.12 -1.76
N ALA A 44 0.15 -7.33 -2.13
CA ALA A 44 -0.81 -7.69 -3.17
C ALA A 44 -1.24 -6.46 -3.97
N VAL A 45 -1.70 -6.69 -5.18
CA VAL A 45 -2.23 -5.67 -6.09
C VAL A 45 -3.57 -6.16 -6.64
N ASP A 46 -4.35 -5.27 -7.24
CA ASP A 46 -5.65 -5.60 -7.83
C ASP A 46 -6.69 -6.08 -6.81
N VAL A 47 -6.75 -5.40 -5.65
CA VAL A 47 -7.74 -5.72 -4.63
C VAL A 47 -9.13 -5.29 -5.11
N PRO A 48 -10.14 -6.18 -5.14
CA PRO A 48 -11.46 -5.83 -5.62
C PRO A 48 -12.16 -4.86 -4.66
N GLU A 49 -12.94 -3.94 -5.21
CA GLU A 49 -13.68 -2.96 -4.42
C GLU A 49 -14.58 -3.62 -3.37
N THR A 50 -15.10 -4.82 -3.64
CA THR A 50 -15.99 -5.55 -2.72
C THR A 50 -15.34 -5.89 -1.37
N GLU A 51 -14.03 -6.16 -1.34
CA GLU A 51 -13.31 -6.45 -0.09
C GLU A 51 -13.11 -5.18 0.73
N ILE A 52 -12.92 -4.05 0.05
CA ILE A 52 -12.64 -2.78 0.70
C ILE A 52 -13.89 -1.96 1.02
N LEU A 53 -15.07 -2.28 0.47
CA LEU A 53 -16.34 -1.61 0.76
C LEU A 53 -16.51 -1.23 2.24
N PRO A 54 -16.31 -2.15 3.22
CA PRO A 54 -16.50 -1.82 4.64
C PRO A 54 -15.48 -0.82 5.22
N PHE A 55 -14.37 -0.56 4.53
CA PHE A 55 -13.32 0.34 5.00
C PHE A 55 -12.84 1.34 3.93
N ARG A 56 -13.56 1.45 2.80
CA ARG A 56 -13.27 2.31 1.65
C ARG A 56 -13.07 3.76 2.06
N GLU A 57 -13.93 4.27 2.95
CA GLU A 57 -13.83 5.64 3.48
C GLU A 57 -12.60 5.87 4.36
N LYS A 58 -12.05 4.81 4.96
CA LYS A 58 -10.86 4.87 5.81
C LYS A 58 -9.57 4.51 5.08
N LEU A 59 -9.65 4.15 3.79
CA LEU A 59 -8.47 3.83 2.99
C LEU A 59 -7.60 5.07 2.84
N LYS A 60 -6.34 4.92 3.20
CA LYS A 60 -5.32 5.91 2.85
C LYS A 60 -4.88 5.70 1.41
N LYS A 61 -4.45 6.78 0.77
CA LYS A 61 -3.74 6.72 -0.50
C LYS A 61 -2.24 6.64 -0.22
N ILE A 62 -1.52 5.93 -1.09
CA ILE A 62 -0.07 6.03 -1.10
C ILE A 62 0.34 7.38 -1.68
N ASP A 63 1.44 7.93 -1.20
CA ASP A 63 2.02 9.18 -1.69
C ASP A 63 2.72 8.96 -3.04
N GLY A 64 3.37 7.80 -3.18
CA GLY A 64 4.06 7.40 -4.39
C GLY A 64 4.86 6.11 -4.20
N LYS A 65 5.60 5.74 -5.24
CA LYS A 65 6.59 4.66 -5.15
C LYS A 65 7.88 5.21 -4.56
N VAL A 66 8.54 4.41 -3.73
CA VAL A 66 9.92 4.68 -3.32
C VAL A 66 10.79 3.97 -4.34
N GLU A 67 11.21 4.68 -5.38
CA GLU A 67 12.29 4.21 -6.24
C GLU A 67 13.57 4.28 -5.41
N GLU A 68 14.13 3.12 -5.04
CA GLU A 68 15.53 3.05 -4.65
C GLU A 68 16.34 3.23 -5.94
N GLU A 69 16.86 4.44 -6.13
CA GLU A 69 17.79 4.81 -7.21
C GLU A 69 19.14 4.11 -7.05
#